data_AF-A0A132H9Q4-F1
#
_entry.id   AF-A0A132H9Q4-F1
#
_cell.length_a   1.000
_cell.length_b   1.000
_cell.length_c   1.000
_cell.angle_alpha   90.00
_cell.angle_beta   90.00
_cell.angle_gamma   90.00
#
_symmetry.space_group_name_H-M   'P 1'
#
loop_
_entity.id
_entity.type
_entity.pdbx_description
1 polymer ?
#
loop_
_entity_poly.entity_id
_entity_poly.type
_entity_poly.pdbx_seq_one_letter_code
_entity_poly.pdbx_strand_id
1 'polypeptide(L)'
;MVSADTAALAAIMDEAIVLRHLSGATQTRSEWLADVQSGTMRYHNVEKRDVRIRQEVDGCIKVRFTSIITATIWGSRGTWTLHPTMRLIRRDGRLVRVE
;
A
#
# COMPACT_ATOMS: atom_id res chain seq x y z
N MET A 1 6.20 -1.18 5.68
CA MET A 1 6.16 0.29 5.50
C MET A 1 6.96 0.99 6.59
N VAL A 2 6.53 0.97 7.85
CA VAL A 2 7.25 1.66 8.96
C VAL A 2 8.67 1.13 9.15
N SER A 3 8.88 -0.18 9.06
CA SER A 3 10.21 -0.81 9.11
C SER A 3 11.04 -0.68 7.83
N ALA A 4 10.48 -0.07 6.78
CA ALA A 4 11.07 -0.03 5.43
C ALA A 4 11.50 -1.41 4.86
N ASP A 5 10.88 -2.51 5.30
CA ASP A 5 11.15 -3.84 4.76
C ASP A 5 10.58 -3.99 3.34
N THR A 6 11.36 -3.56 2.36
CA THR A 6 10.99 -3.54 0.94
C THR A 6 10.90 -4.94 0.34
N ALA A 7 11.64 -5.91 0.88
CA ALA A 7 11.55 -7.31 0.45
C ALA A 7 10.20 -7.93 0.86
N ALA A 8 9.77 -7.72 2.11
CA ALA A 8 8.46 -8.19 2.57
C ALA A 8 7.31 -7.47 1.84
N LEU A 9 7.45 -6.15 1.60
CA LEU A 9 6.48 -5.38 0.82
C LEU A 9 6.41 -5.88 -0.63
N ALA A 10 7.56 -6.13 -1.27
CA ALA A 10 7.63 -6.71 -2.60
C ALA A 10 6.91 -8.06 -2.67
N ALA A 11 7.06 -8.93 -1.67
CA ALA A 11 6.47 -10.27 -1.68
C ALA A 11 4.94 -10.29 -1.62
N ILE A 12 4.29 -9.22 -1.15
CA ILE A 12 2.82 -9.13 -1.01
C ILE A 12 2.17 -8.21 -2.04
N MET A 13 2.92 -7.69 -3.00
CA MET A 13 2.45 -6.77 -4.02
C MET A 13 2.75 -7.32 -5.40
N ASP A 14 1.77 -7.29 -6.29
CA ASP A 14 1.94 -7.69 -7.68
C ASP A 14 2.95 -6.78 -8.36
N GLU A 15 3.76 -7.33 -9.27
CA GLU A 15 4.81 -6.57 -9.94
C GLU A 15 4.25 -5.45 -10.82
N ALA A 16 3.07 -5.66 -11.40
CA ALA A 16 2.41 -4.70 -12.29
C ALA A 16 1.52 -3.68 -11.55
N ILE A 17 1.43 -3.72 -10.21
CA ILE A 17 0.58 -2.79 -9.47
C ILE A 17 1.06 -1.34 -9.65
N VAL A 18 0.11 -0.45 -9.91
CA VAL A 18 0.32 1.00 -9.97
C VAL A 18 -0.33 1.64 -8.76
N LEU A 19 0.48 2.32 -7.95
CA LEU A 19 0.04 3.08 -6.78
C LEU A 19 -0.37 4.48 -7.21
N ARG A 20 -1.46 4.98 -6.63
CA ARG A 20 -1.95 6.34 -6.87
C ARG A 20 -1.84 7.17 -5.61
N HIS A 21 -1.13 8.28 -5.70
CA HIS A 21 -0.96 9.24 -4.62
C HIS A 21 -2.18 10.16 -4.51
N LEU A 22 -2.30 10.87 -3.38
CA LEU A 22 -3.36 11.85 -3.14
C LEU A 22 -3.41 12.96 -4.21
N SER A 23 -2.26 13.31 -4.81
CA SER A 23 -2.17 14.30 -5.89
C SER A 23 -2.72 13.81 -7.24
N GLY A 24 -3.08 12.52 -7.34
CA GLY A 24 -3.43 11.87 -8.61
C GLY A 24 -2.22 11.29 -9.37
N ALA A 25 -0.99 11.63 -8.96
CA ALA A 25 0.22 11.06 -9.52
C ALA A 25 0.25 9.53 -9.33
N THR A 26 0.81 8.83 -10.31
CA THR A 26 0.98 7.37 -10.27
C THR A 26 2.43 6.99 -10.11
N GLN A 27 2.66 5.87 -9.44
CA GLN A 27 3.99 5.32 -9.22
C GLN A 27 3.92 3.79 -9.34
N THR A 28 4.90 3.20 -10.01
CA THR A 28 5.03 1.75 -10.10
C THR A 28 5.47 1.16 -8.75
N ARG A 29 5.30 -0.15 -8.57
CA ARG A 29 5.81 -0.86 -7.38
C ARG A 29 7.31 -0.65 -7.18
N SER A 30 8.11 -0.77 -8.23
CA SER A 30 9.57 -0.66 -8.14
C SER A 30 10.01 0.74 -7.71
N GLU A 31 9.43 1.79 -8.30
CA GLU A 31 9.70 3.18 -7.92
C GLU A 31 9.31 3.45 -6.47
N TRP A 32 8.13 3.00 -6.05
CA TRP A 32 7.68 3.21 -4.68
C TRP A 32 8.55 2.48 -3.66
N LEU A 33 8.96 1.25 -3.96
CA LEU A 33 9.90 0.51 -3.11
C LEU A 33 11.26 1.20 -3.05
N ALA A 34 11.76 1.78 -4.15
CA ALA A 34 13.00 2.56 -4.15
C ALA A 34 12.88 3.83 -3.28
N ASP A 35 11.73 4.52 -3.33
CA ASP A 35 11.45 5.68 -2.49
C ASP A 35 11.38 5.31 -1.00
N VAL A 36 10.79 4.16 -0.67
CA VAL A 36 10.78 3.63 0.70
C VAL A 36 12.19 3.25 1.15
N GLN A 37 12.95 2.57 0.30
CA GLN A 37 14.31 2.12 0.59
C GLN A 37 15.28 3.28 0.83
N SER A 38 15.17 4.32 0.01
CA SER A 38 16.01 5.53 0.11
C SER A 38 15.61 6.46 1.25
N GLY A 39 14.42 6.25 1.84
CA GLY A 39 13.86 7.15 2.85
C GLY A 39 13.21 8.41 2.27
N THR A 40 13.18 8.56 0.95
CA THR A 40 12.43 9.61 0.24
C THR A 40 10.94 9.58 0.62
N MET A 41 10.40 8.38 0.82
CA MET A 41 9.11 8.12 1.44
C MET A 41 9.29 7.38 2.76
N ARG A 42 9.47 8.12 3.85
CA ARG A 42 9.66 7.55 5.19
C ARG A 42 8.36 7.53 5.97
N TYR A 43 7.83 6.33 6.22
CA TYR A 43 6.64 6.13 7.04
C TYR A 43 7.01 6.05 8.52
N HIS A 44 6.35 6.85 9.36
CA HIS A 44 6.59 6.90 10.80
C HIS A 44 5.52 6.14 11.58
N ASN A 45 4.26 6.25 11.16
CA ASN A 45 3.14 5.55 11.76
C ASN A 45 2.08 5.20 10.71
N VAL A 46 1.45 4.04 10.88
CA VAL A 46 0.33 3.59 10.04
C VAL A 46 -0.69 2.90 10.93
N GLU A 47 -1.84 3.52 11.08
CA GLU A 47 -3.00 2.96 11.76
C GLU A 47 -4.06 2.56 10.75
N LYS A 48 -4.73 1.41 10.98
CA LYS A 48 -5.87 0.96 10.17
C LYS A 48 -7.12 0.86 11.05
N ARG A 49 -8.23 1.43 10.60
CA ARG A 49 -9.55 1.35 11.23
C ARG A 49 -10.61 0.89 10.23
N ASP A 50 -11.77 0.49 10.76
CA ASP A 50 -12.98 0.21 9.96
C ASP A 50 -12.76 -0.79 8.82
N VAL A 51 -11.94 -1.81 9.08
CA VAL A 51 -11.56 -2.80 8.06
C VAL A 51 -12.79 -3.63 7.67
N ARG A 52 -13.13 -3.57 6.39
CA ARG A 52 -14.20 -4.37 5.77
C ARG A 52 -13.60 -5.23 4.68
N ILE A 53 -13.78 -6.54 4.82
CA ILE A 53 -13.28 -7.54 3.88
C ILE A 53 -14.49 -8.20 3.21
N ARG A 54 -14.44 -8.33 1.89
CA ARG A 54 -15.43 -9.05 1.09
C ARG A 54 -14.71 -9.94 0.08
N GLN A 55 -15.17 -11.17 -0.07
CA GLN A 55 -14.78 -12.01 -1.19
C GLN A 55 -15.75 -11.75 -2.34
N GLU A 56 -15.21 -11.45 -3.51
CA GLU A 56 -15.94 -11.22 -4.75
C GLU A 56 -16.16 -12.56 -5.48
N VAL A 57 -17.10 -12.58 -6.42
CA VAL A 57 -17.50 -13.80 -7.17
C VAL A 57 -16.35 -14.39 -7.98
N ASP A 58 -15.44 -13.54 -8.46
CA ASP A 58 -14.22 -13.93 -9.19
C ASP A 58 -13.11 -14.52 -8.29
N GLY A 59 -13.39 -14.67 -6.98
CA GLY A 59 -12.43 -15.15 -5.99
C GLY A 59 -11.44 -14.08 -5.48
N CYS A 60 -11.52 -12.85 -5.99
CA CYS A 60 -10.77 -11.72 -5.47
C CYS A 60 -11.26 -11.36 -4.06
N ILE A 61 -10.35 -10.89 -3.21
CA ILE A 61 -10.69 -10.33 -1.91
C ILE A 61 -10.58 -8.81 -2.01
N LYS A 62 -11.69 -8.11 -1.78
CA LYS A 62 -11.75 -6.66 -1.70
C LYS A 62 -11.67 -6.23 -0.25
N VAL A 63 -10.72 -5.36 0.05
CA VAL A 63 -10.51 -4.81 1.40
C VAL A 63 -10.69 -3.31 1.35
N ARG A 64 -11.60 -2.78 2.16
CA ARG A 64 -11.77 -1.33 2.38
C ARG A 64 -11.47 -1.02 3.82
N PHE A 65 -10.77 0.07 4.08
CA PHE A 65 -10.43 0.48 5.45
C PHE A 65 -10.09 1.97 5.48
N THR A 66 -10.04 2.52 6.68
CA THR A 66 -9.49 3.85 6.95
C THR A 66 -8.02 3.68 7.32
N SER A 67 -7.11 4.35 6.61
CA SER A 67 -5.68 4.36 6.90
C SER A 67 -5.25 5.74 7.37
N ILE A 68 -4.79 5.86 8.61
CA ILE A 68 -4.20 7.10 9.14
C ILE A 68 -2.69 6.93 9.09
N ILE A 69 -2.03 7.71 8.24
CA ILE A 69 -0.61 7.57 7.94
C ILE A 69 0.12 8.83 8.34
N THR A 70 1.14 8.71 9.19
CA THR A 70 2.13 9.76 9.43
C THR A 70 3.41 9.42 8.67
N ALA A 71 3.84 10.28 7.76
CA ALA A 71 5.02 10.05 6.94
C ALA A 71 5.75 11.36 6.60
N THR A 72 7.02 11.24 6.22
CA THR A 72 7.78 12.27 5.51
C THR A 72 7.90 11.83 4.06
N ILE A 73 7.27 12.56 3.15
CA ILE A 73 7.17 12.25 1.74
C ILE A 73 7.80 13.40 0.97
N TRP A 74 8.89 13.15 0.23
CA TRP A 74 9.65 14.16 -0.52
C TRP A 74 9.97 15.41 0.32
N GLY A 75 10.42 15.18 1.56
CA GLY A 75 10.78 16.23 2.53
C GLY A 75 9.61 16.83 3.31
N SER A 76 8.35 16.62 2.90
CA SER A 76 7.17 17.13 3.60
C SER A 76 6.65 16.12 4.62
N ARG A 77 6.61 16.51 5.90
CA ARG A 77 6.03 15.69 6.97
C ARG A 77 4.57 16.02 7.20
N GLY A 78 3.73 14.99 7.30
CA GLY A 78 2.30 15.17 7.58
C GLY A 78 1.65 13.90 8.10
N THR A 79 0.38 14.06 8.47
CA THR A 79 -0.53 12.95 8.77
C THR A 79 -1.73 13.04 7.84
N TRP A 80 -2.03 11.95 7.15
CA TRP A 80 -3.12 11.87 6.18
C TRP A 80 -4.06 10.71 6.51
N THR A 81 -5.37 10.98 6.44
CA THR A 81 -6.41 9.96 6.54
C THR A 81 -6.86 9.58 5.13
N LEU A 82 -6.65 8.32 4.78
CA LEU A 82 -7.01 7.73 3.50
C LEU A 82 -8.14 6.72 3.68
N HIS A 83 -8.94 6.53 2.64
CA HIS A 83 -9.98 5.49 2.60
C HIS A 83 -9.72 4.52 1.44
N PRO A 84 -8.58 3.81 1.44
CA PRO A 84 -8.20 2.95 0.33
C PRO A 84 -9.18 1.80 0.13
N THR A 85 -9.27 1.37 -1.12
CA THR A 85 -9.82 0.07 -1.51
C THR A 85 -8.69 -0.73 -2.12
N MET A 86 -8.44 -1.92 -1.58
CA MET A 86 -7.44 -2.85 -2.10
C MET A 86 -8.12 -4.06 -2.70
N ARG A 87 -7.51 -4.61 -3.74
CA ARG A 87 -7.83 -5.94 -4.27
C ARG A 87 -6.67 -6.88 -4.03
N LEU A 88 -6.97 -8.03 -3.45
CA LEU A 88 -6.02 -9.11 -3.18
C LEU A 88 -6.47 -10.35 -3.95
N ILE A 89 -5.52 -11.05 -4.58
CA ILE A 89 -5.74 -12.36 -5.17
C ILE A 89 -4.91 -13.41 -4.44
N ARG A 90 -5.34 -14.66 -4.49
CA ARG A 90 -4.52 -15.78 -3.99
C ARG A 90 -3.60 -16.26 -5.10
N ARG A 91 -2.29 -16.20 -4.89
CA ARG A 91 -1.25 -16.74 -5.77
C ARG A 91 -0.31 -17.60 -4.94
N ASP A 92 -0.16 -18.87 -5.32
CA ASP A 92 0.69 -19.86 -4.63
C ASP A 92 0.44 -19.93 -3.11
N GLY A 93 -0.83 -19.93 -2.72
CA GLY A 93 -1.26 -19.99 -1.32
C GLY A 93 -1.15 -18.66 -0.56
N ARG A 94 -0.55 -17.61 -1.14
CA ARG A 94 -0.38 -16.29 -0.52
C ARG A 94 -1.35 -15.26 -1.08
N LEU A 95 -1.67 -14.24 -0.28
CA LEU A 95 -2.43 -13.09 -0.75
C LEU A 95 -1.48 -12.04 -1.33
N VAL A 96 -1.74 -11.64 -2.56
CA VAL A 96 -0.97 -10.63 -3.29
C VAL A 96 -1.90 -9.48 -3.64
N ARG A 97 -1.49 -8.26 -3.30
CA ARG A 97 -2.23 -7.04 -3.67
C ARG A 97 -2.00 -6.72 -5.14
N VAL A 98 -3.10 -6.53 -5.88
CA VAL A 98 -3.12 -6.20 -7.31
C VAL A 98 -3.71 -4.81 -7.59
N GLU A 99 -4.43 -4.22 -6.63
CA GLU A 99 -4.99 -2.86 -6.69
C GLU A 99 -4.98 -2.23 -5.29
#